data_AF-J9FTF7-F1
#
_entry.id   AF-J9FTF7-F1
#
_cell.length_a   1.000
_cell.length_b   1.000
_cell.length_c   1.000
_cell.angle_alpha   90.00
_cell.angle_beta   90.00
_cell.angle_gamma   90.00
#
_symmetry.space_group_name_H-M   'P 1'
#
loop_
_entity.id
_entity.type
_entity.pdbx_description
1 polymer ?
#
loop_
_entity_poly.entity_id
_entity_poly.type
_entity_poly.pdbx_seq_one_letter_code
_entity_poly.pdbx_strand_id
1 'polypeptide(L)'
;ADIFANQMKHVRPLRPYEIFMANIEAENEKQLIIKRLVESYSLSLGPAKAYGVICAVATLERIYTKYGYHVLDRTLRLCVGTWEGDIDSLGGNIFAGVARLVVAFGDQLRDETFKEKVGFMSVRQLSRM
;
A
#
# COMPACT_ATOMS: atom_id res chain seq x y z
N ALA A 1 36.94 18.48 5.22
CA ALA A 1 36.11 17.26 5.41
C ALA A 1 35.09 17.43 6.53
N ASP A 2 35.39 18.16 7.62
CA ASP A 2 34.46 18.36 8.75
C ASP A 2 33.19 19.17 8.47
N ILE A 3 33.20 20.05 7.47
CA ILE A 3 32.04 20.90 7.13
C ILE A 3 30.87 20.05 6.56
N PHE A 4 31.17 19.06 5.71
CA PHE A 4 30.16 18.14 5.18
C PHE A 4 29.68 17.13 6.23
N ALA A 5 30.59 16.66 7.09
CA ALA A 5 30.25 15.76 8.19
C ALA A 5 29.30 16.41 9.21
N ASN A 6 29.44 17.72 9.47
CA ASN A 6 28.55 18.46 10.35
C ASN A 6 27.19 18.81 9.70
N GLN A 7 27.12 18.97 8.37
CA GLN A 7 25.82 19.14 7.69
C GLN A 7 24.96 17.87 7.78
N MET A 8 25.55 16.67 7.62
CA MET A 8 24.80 15.41 7.74
C MET A 8 24.26 15.13 9.14
N LYS A 9 24.86 15.71 10.21
CA LYS A 9 24.39 15.53 11.60
C LYS A 9 22.99 16.12 11.86
N HIS A 10 22.51 17.03 11.02
CA HIS A 10 21.20 17.68 11.16
C HIS A 10 20.19 17.30 10.06
N VAL A 11 20.53 16.34 9.19
CA VAL A 11 19.61 15.88 8.13
C VAL A 11 18.63 14.88 8.72
N ARG A 12 17.35 15.28 8.80
CA ARG A 12 16.26 14.37 9.14
C ARG A 12 16.18 13.27 8.06
N PRO A 13 16.05 11.98 8.43
CA PRO A 13 15.84 10.93 7.45
C PRO A 13 14.53 11.17 6.68
N LEU A 14 14.61 11.01 5.36
CA LEU A 14 13.43 11.10 4.49
C LEU A 14 12.45 9.99 4.84
N ARG A 15 11.17 10.34 4.89
CA ARG A 15 10.07 9.40 5.09
C ARG A 15 9.89 8.57 3.81
N PRO A 16 9.38 7.33 3.91
CA PRO A 16 9.12 6.50 2.73
C PRO A 16 8.26 7.18 1.67
N TYR A 17 7.27 7.98 2.07
CA TYR A 17 6.45 8.78 1.16
C TYR A 17 7.28 9.80 0.36
N GLU A 18 8.21 10.50 1.01
CA GLU A 18 9.05 11.52 0.37
C GLU A 18 9.99 10.87 -0.65
N ILE A 19 10.57 9.71 -0.31
CA ILE A 19 11.40 8.92 -1.22
C ILE A 19 10.58 8.42 -2.41
N PHE A 20 9.35 7.96 -2.17
CA PHE A 20 8.46 7.48 -3.23
C PHE A 20 8.10 8.59 -4.21
N MET A 21 7.76 9.78 -3.71
CA MET A 21 7.44 10.94 -4.55
C MET A 21 8.65 11.41 -5.35
N ALA A 22 9.84 11.49 -4.74
CA ALA A 22 11.07 11.80 -5.45
C ALA A 22 11.36 10.80 -6.60
N ASN A 23 11.06 9.51 -6.39
CA ASN A 23 11.19 8.50 -7.44
C ASN A 23 10.16 8.67 -8.56
N ILE A 24 8.95 9.16 -8.27
CA ILE A 24 7.97 9.53 -9.31
C ILE A 24 8.48 10.71 -10.13
N GLU A 25 8.99 11.74 -9.47
CA GLU A 25 9.56 12.94 -10.12
C GLU A 25 10.77 12.58 -10.98
N ALA A 26 11.56 11.60 -10.56
CA ALA A 26 12.65 11.03 -11.35
C ALA A 26 12.20 10.03 -12.43
N GLU A 27 10.89 9.92 -12.68
CA GLU A 27 10.27 9.05 -13.68
C GLU A 27 10.62 7.55 -13.54
N ASN A 28 10.89 7.08 -12.32
CA ASN A 28 11.16 5.67 -12.09
C ASN A 28 9.91 4.82 -12.38
N GLU A 29 10.05 3.90 -13.33
CA GLU A 29 8.97 3.10 -13.90
C GLU A 29 8.16 2.37 -12.83
N LYS A 30 8.83 1.75 -11.85
CA LYS A 30 8.17 1.01 -10.76
C LYS A 30 7.19 1.89 -9.98
N GLN A 31 7.60 3.09 -9.57
CA GLN A 31 6.74 3.98 -8.79
C GLN A 31 5.63 4.59 -9.64
N LEU A 32 5.89 4.87 -10.93
CA LEU A 32 4.85 5.28 -11.88
C LEU A 32 3.79 4.22 -12.09
N ILE A 33 4.18 2.94 -12.25
CA ILE A 33 3.24 1.82 -12.38
C ILE A 33 2.40 1.67 -11.12
N ILE A 34 3.03 1.68 -9.94
CA ILE A 34 2.31 1.58 -8.66
C ILE A 34 1.34 2.76 -8.49
N LYS A 35 1.76 3.99 -8.81
CA LYS A 35 0.90 5.18 -8.76
C LYS A 35 -0.32 5.04 -9.67
N ARG A 36 -0.12 4.69 -10.94
CA ARG A 36 -1.22 4.51 -11.91
C ARG A 36 -2.21 3.43 -11.47
N LEU A 37 -1.69 2.33 -10.92
CA LEU A 37 -2.52 1.26 -10.40
C LEU A 37 -3.38 1.74 -9.21
N VAL A 38 -2.80 2.46 -8.26
CA VAL A 38 -3.55 3.05 -7.14
C VAL A 38 -4.64 4.01 -7.66
N GLU A 39 -4.29 4.88 -8.61
CA GLU A 39 -5.21 5.85 -9.20
C GLU A 39 -6.36 5.20 -9.99
N SER A 40 -6.14 4.02 -10.59
CA SER A 40 -7.19 3.25 -11.27
C SER A 40 -8.31 2.74 -10.33
N TYR A 41 -8.04 2.70 -9.02
CA TYR A 41 -9.03 2.40 -7.99
C TYR A 41 -9.67 3.66 -7.38
N SER A 42 -9.50 4.83 -8.00
CA SER A 42 -9.94 6.12 -7.46
C SER A 42 -9.33 6.45 -6.10
N LEU A 43 -8.16 5.87 -5.79
CA LEU A 43 -7.38 6.16 -4.60
C LEU A 43 -6.27 7.17 -4.93
N SER A 44 -5.71 7.79 -3.90
CA SER A 44 -4.55 8.67 -4.01
C SER A 44 -3.44 8.28 -3.04
N LEU A 45 -2.22 8.74 -3.32
CA LEU A 45 -1.09 8.59 -2.41
C LEU A 45 -0.93 9.86 -1.59
N GLY A 46 -0.67 9.74 -0.29
CA GLY A 46 -0.51 10.90 0.57
C GLY A 46 0.36 10.66 1.80
N PRO A 47 0.87 11.73 2.43
CA PRO A 47 1.77 11.64 3.59
C PRO A 47 1.04 11.29 4.89
N ALA A 48 -0.29 11.33 4.91
CA ALA A 48 -1.13 11.13 6.08
C ALA A 48 -2.35 10.27 5.73
N LYS A 49 -2.94 9.64 6.76
CA LYS A 49 -4.14 8.83 6.61
C LYS A 49 -5.36 9.70 6.36
N ALA A 50 -6.13 9.35 5.35
CA ALA A 50 -7.45 9.91 5.05
C ALA A 50 -8.24 8.90 4.20
N TYR A 51 -9.55 9.10 4.06
CA TYR A 51 -10.39 8.27 3.19
C TYR A 51 -9.86 8.29 1.76
N GLY A 52 -9.73 7.11 1.15
CA GLY A 52 -9.19 6.99 -0.20
C GLY A 52 -7.71 7.36 -0.37
N VAL A 53 -6.97 7.58 0.74
CA VAL A 53 -5.54 7.96 0.71
C VAL A 53 -4.67 6.84 1.27
N ILE A 54 -3.76 6.31 0.45
CA ILE A 54 -2.74 5.35 0.88
C ILE A 54 -1.47 6.09 1.30
N CYS A 55 -1.12 5.99 2.59
CA CYS A 55 0.18 6.44 3.10
C CYS A 55 1.25 5.33 3.13
N ALA A 56 0.84 4.07 3.02
CA ALA A 56 1.69 2.89 3.18
C ALA A 56 2.50 2.51 1.92
N VAL A 57 3.11 3.49 1.25
CA VAL A 57 3.81 3.30 -0.05
C VAL A 57 4.90 2.24 -0.02
N ALA A 58 5.66 2.13 1.08
CA ALA A 58 6.69 1.11 1.25
C ALA A 58 6.11 -0.32 1.22
N THR A 59 4.87 -0.50 1.67
CA THR A 59 4.21 -1.80 1.58
C THR A 59 3.78 -2.12 0.15
N LEU A 60 3.28 -1.12 -0.58
CA LEU A 60 2.94 -1.29 -2.01
C LEU A 60 4.19 -1.68 -2.80
N GLU A 61 5.31 -0.97 -2.61
CA GLU A 61 6.58 -1.29 -3.26
C GLU A 61 7.08 -2.68 -2.91
N ARG A 62 6.97 -3.08 -1.64
CA ARG A 62 7.36 -4.42 -1.18
C ARG A 62 6.50 -5.52 -1.82
N ILE A 63 5.19 -5.33 -1.91
CA ILE A 63 4.28 -6.28 -2.56
C ILE A 63 4.62 -6.38 -4.04
N TYR A 64 4.74 -5.24 -4.73
CA TYR A 64 5.11 -5.20 -6.15
C TYR A 64 6.44 -5.92 -6.40
N THR A 65 7.47 -5.58 -5.62
CA THR A 65 8.82 -6.13 -5.81
C THR A 65 8.88 -7.63 -5.50
N LYS A 66 8.15 -8.08 -4.47
CA LYS A 66 8.21 -9.48 -4.02
C LYS A 66 7.29 -10.40 -4.81
N TYR A 67 6.10 -9.94 -5.17
CA TYR A 67 5.03 -10.78 -5.71
C TYR A 67 4.54 -10.35 -7.10
N GLY A 68 5.01 -9.20 -7.60
CA GLY A 68 4.65 -8.69 -8.92
C GLY A 68 3.35 -7.88 -8.95
N TYR A 69 3.09 -7.31 -10.13
CA TYR A 69 1.96 -6.42 -10.40
C TYR A 69 0.60 -7.06 -10.08
N HIS A 70 0.35 -8.29 -10.55
CA HIS A 70 -0.96 -8.93 -10.40
C HIS A 70 -1.36 -9.17 -8.94
N VAL A 71 -0.39 -9.47 -8.07
CA VAL A 71 -0.66 -9.62 -6.64
C VAL A 71 -0.96 -8.28 -6.00
N LEU A 72 -0.26 -7.21 -6.39
CA LEU A 72 -0.58 -5.86 -5.92
C LEU A 72 -1.98 -5.41 -6.37
N ASP A 73 -2.30 -5.58 -7.66
CA ASP A 73 -3.61 -5.27 -8.26
C ASP A 73 -4.73 -5.96 -7.49
N ARG A 74 -4.64 -7.28 -7.35
CA ARG A 74 -5.66 -8.06 -6.64
C ARG A 74 -5.74 -7.70 -5.15
N THR A 75 -4.62 -7.36 -4.52
CA THR A 75 -4.61 -6.89 -3.13
C THR A 75 -5.40 -5.58 -2.99
N LEU A 76 -5.18 -4.61 -3.87
CA LEU A 76 -5.92 -3.35 -3.88
C LEU A 76 -7.40 -3.58 -4.15
N ARG A 77 -7.73 -4.41 -5.15
CA ARG A 77 -9.10 -4.80 -5.49
C ARG A 77 -9.85 -5.38 -4.31
N LEU A 78 -9.24 -6.31 -3.58
CA LEU A 78 -9.87 -6.94 -2.41
C LEU A 78 -10.07 -5.94 -1.27
N CYS A 79 -9.08 -5.09 -0.98
CA CYS A 79 -9.23 -4.07 0.06
C CYS A 79 -10.35 -3.06 -0.28
N VAL A 80 -10.35 -2.53 -1.50
CA VAL A 80 -11.35 -1.56 -1.97
C VAL A 80 -12.72 -2.21 -2.09
N GLY A 81 -12.82 -3.39 -2.68
CA GLY A 81 -14.08 -4.10 -2.86
C GLY A 81 -14.74 -4.54 -1.55
N THR A 82 -13.95 -4.73 -0.49
CA THR A 82 -14.43 -5.21 0.83
C THR A 82 -14.75 -4.07 1.79
N TRP A 83 -13.95 -3.01 1.82
CA TRP A 83 -14.09 -1.92 2.80
C TRP A 83 -14.21 -0.53 2.19
N GLU A 84 -14.38 -0.43 0.87
CA GLU A 84 -14.70 0.82 0.14
C GLU A 84 -13.71 1.97 0.39
N GLY A 85 -12.44 1.64 0.69
CA GLY A 85 -11.42 2.65 0.95
C GLY A 85 -11.51 3.30 2.34
N ASP A 86 -12.11 2.61 3.31
CA ASP A 86 -12.03 2.98 4.73
C ASP A 86 -10.58 3.26 5.17
N ILE A 87 -10.40 4.24 6.05
CA ILE A 87 -9.09 4.72 6.49
C ILE A 87 -8.20 3.58 7.02
N ASP A 88 -8.78 2.65 7.79
CA ASP A 88 -8.02 1.57 8.40
C ASP A 88 -7.76 0.44 7.37
N SER A 89 -8.57 0.31 6.31
CA SER A 89 -8.42 -0.67 5.23
C SER A 89 -7.21 -0.46 4.32
N LEU A 90 -6.74 0.79 4.22
CA LEU A 90 -5.62 1.19 3.37
C LEU A 90 -4.26 1.19 4.12
N GLY A 91 -4.24 0.54 5.28
CA GLY A 91 -3.04 0.39 6.11
C GLY A 91 -2.07 -0.67 5.59
N GLY A 92 -0.77 -0.47 5.83
CA GLY A 92 0.28 -1.40 5.41
C GLY A 92 0.11 -2.83 5.95
N ASN A 93 -0.36 -3.00 7.18
CA ASN A 93 -0.61 -4.33 7.75
C ASN A 93 -1.75 -5.06 7.03
N ILE A 94 -2.79 -4.33 6.62
CA ILE A 94 -3.92 -4.89 5.87
C ILE A 94 -3.46 -5.32 4.49
N PHE A 95 -2.78 -4.46 3.74
CA PHE A 95 -2.21 -4.84 2.44
C PHE A 95 -1.25 -6.03 2.54
N ALA A 96 -0.39 -6.06 3.57
CA ALA A 96 0.51 -7.18 3.79
C ALA A 96 -0.23 -8.49 4.11
N GLY A 97 -1.31 -8.43 4.89
CA GLY A 97 -2.16 -9.56 5.21
C GLY A 97 -2.88 -10.09 3.96
N VAL A 98 -3.59 -9.22 3.26
CA VAL A 98 -4.35 -9.56 2.04
C VAL A 98 -3.42 -10.09 0.96
N ALA A 99 -2.26 -9.47 0.72
CA ALA A 99 -1.29 -9.98 -0.26
C ALA A 99 -0.79 -11.39 0.08
N ARG A 100 -0.61 -11.72 1.37
CA ARG A 100 -0.26 -13.10 1.78
C ARG A 100 -1.39 -14.08 1.48
N LEU A 101 -2.64 -13.70 1.69
CA LEU A 101 -3.79 -14.54 1.34
C LEU A 101 -3.89 -14.76 -0.17
N VAL A 102 -3.72 -13.71 -0.97
CA VAL A 102 -3.70 -13.80 -2.43
C VAL A 102 -2.62 -14.77 -2.90
N VAL A 103 -1.41 -14.68 -2.35
CA VAL A 103 -0.30 -15.56 -2.72
C VAL A 103 -0.52 -17.00 -2.25
N ALA A 104 -1.01 -17.19 -1.02
CA ALA A 104 -1.17 -18.51 -0.42
C ALA A 104 -2.28 -19.33 -1.09
N PHE A 105 -3.39 -18.67 -1.44
CA PHE A 105 -4.58 -19.35 -1.95
C PHE A 105 -4.77 -19.21 -3.46
N GLY A 106 -4.10 -18.25 -4.12
CA GLY A 106 -4.20 -18.07 -5.57
C GLY A 106 -5.64 -18.03 -6.05
N ASP A 107 -5.98 -18.89 -7.01
CA ASP A 107 -7.33 -18.98 -7.59
C ASP A 107 -8.37 -19.61 -6.64
N GLN A 108 -7.94 -20.25 -5.55
CA GLN A 108 -8.85 -20.79 -4.54
C GLN A 108 -9.44 -19.69 -3.65
N LEU A 109 -8.76 -18.53 -3.55
CA LEU A 109 -9.35 -17.36 -2.92
C LEU A 109 -10.43 -16.83 -3.85
N ARG A 110 -11.70 -16.84 -3.42
CA ARG A 110 -12.79 -16.26 -4.20
C ARG A 110 -13.04 -14.84 -3.70
N ASP A 111 -12.96 -13.86 -4.60
CA ASP A 111 -13.06 -12.43 -4.25
C ASP A 111 -14.41 -12.11 -3.56
N GLU A 112 -15.52 -12.65 -4.08
CA GLU A 112 -16.85 -12.48 -3.46
C GLU A 112 -16.94 -13.12 -2.07
N THR A 113 -16.41 -14.34 -1.90
CA THR A 113 -16.39 -14.99 -0.59
C THR A 113 -15.51 -14.25 0.41
N PHE A 114 -14.37 -13.72 -0.04
CA PHE A 114 -13.53 -12.86 0.79
C PHE A 114 -14.31 -11.61 1.23
N LYS A 115 -14.94 -10.92 0.28
CA LYS A 115 -15.74 -9.73 0.55
C LYS A 115 -16.86 -10.00 1.56
N GLU A 116 -17.67 -11.04 1.33
CA GLU A 116 -18.80 -11.37 2.19
C GLU A 116 -18.36 -11.79 3.61
N LYS A 117 -17.32 -12.62 3.72
CA LYS A 117 -16.93 -13.22 5.00
C LYS A 117 -16.02 -12.31 5.82
N VAL A 118 -15.04 -11.67 5.17
CA VAL A 118 -14.09 -10.79 5.84
C VAL A 118 -14.68 -9.38 6.01
N GLY A 119 -15.46 -8.90 5.04
CA GLY A 119 -16.15 -7.61 5.09
C GLY A 119 -17.30 -7.54 6.09
N PHE A 120 -17.72 -8.67 6.66
CA PHE A 120 -18.67 -8.69 7.78
C PHE A 120 -18.15 -7.92 9.01
N MET A 121 -16.83 -7.78 9.14
CA MET A 121 -16.19 -7.05 10.22
C MET A 121 -15.47 -5.80 9.70
N SER A 122 -15.53 -4.72 10.49
CA SER A 122 -14.69 -3.56 10.22
C SER A 122 -13.21 -3.92 10.38
N VAL A 123 -12.35 -3.24 9.64
CA VAL A 123 -10.89 -3.44 9.71
C VAL A 123 -10.34 -3.22 11.12
N ARG A 124 -10.93 -2.29 11.85
CA ARG A 124 -10.58 -2.01 13.25
C ARG A 124 -10.91 -3.18 14.18
N GLN A 125 -12.02 -3.88 13.95
CA GLN A 125 -12.34 -5.08 14.71
C GLN A 125 -11.37 -6.22 14.37
N LEU A 126 -11.08 -6.42 13.08
CA LEU A 126 -10.12 -7.43 12.62
C LEU A 126 -8.71 -7.20 13.20
N SER A 127 -8.27 -5.95 13.29
CA SER A 127 -6.93 -5.61 13.79
C SER A 127 -6.75 -5.80 15.30
N ARG A 128 -7.83 -6.09 16.04
CA ARG A 128 -7.82 -6.28 17.50
C ARG A 128 -7.95 -7.75 17.92
N MET A 129 -8.18 -8.65 16.97
CA MET A 129 -8.18 -10.10 17.18
C MET A 129 -6.76 -10.63 17.24
#